data_AF-A0A4U5VZ73-F1
#
_entry.id   AF-A0A4U5VZ73-F1
#
_cell.length_a   1.000
_cell.length_b   1.000
_cell.length_c   1.000
_cell.angle_alpha   90.00
_cell.angle_beta   90.00
_cell.angle_gamma   90.00
#
_symmetry.space_group_name_H-M   'P 1'
#
loop_
_entity.id
_entity.type
_entity.pdbx_description
1 polymer ?
#
loop_
_entity_poly.entity_id
_entity_poly.type
_entity_poly.pdbx_seq_one_letter_code
_entity_poly.pdbx_strand_id
1 'polypeptide(L)'
;MEYSIRAANVEDCKDIARMITELAEYEKVSEHVKVTQKDLEQDGFSKNPFFHGIIAEVPEQHKTKEGHTKIGYALYFYSYSSWKGRAIYMEDLYVMPEFRGIQKNGLVAMEIMCMCMCMCRKSLVICGVCLSGKGIGKALMSKVAQLGLAAGCNQLNFTVLDWNKSSLDFYLNQGCFDVTADMGYHCMRCEGEALQHLAQP
;
A
#
# COMPACT_ATOMS: atom_id res chain seq x y z
N MET A 1 -19.48 5.48 9.71
CA MET A 1 -18.29 5.76 10.54
C MET A 1 -17.60 6.94 9.92
N GLU A 2 -17.36 7.98 10.71
CA GLU A 2 -16.67 9.18 10.24
C GLU A 2 -15.15 8.94 10.26
N TYR A 3 -14.49 9.26 9.15
CA TYR A 3 -13.04 9.23 8.99
C TYR A 3 -12.62 10.36 8.04
N SER A 4 -11.37 10.80 8.14
CA SER A 4 -10.78 11.77 7.22
C SER A 4 -9.58 11.15 6.49
N ILE A 5 -9.33 11.66 5.29
CA ILE A 5 -8.17 11.31 4.48
C ILE A 5 -7.36 12.59 4.25
N ARG A 6 -6.09 12.60 4.66
CA ARG A 6 -5.21 13.77 4.53
C ARG A 6 -3.79 13.38 4.16
N ALA A 7 -2.99 14.36 3.74
CA ALA A 7 -1.55 14.16 3.58
C ALA A 7 -0.91 13.80 4.93
N ALA A 8 0.07 12.89 4.89
CA ALA A 8 0.92 12.60 6.03
C ALA A 8 1.81 13.82 6.35
N ASN A 9 2.10 14.02 7.63
CA ASN A 9 3.18 14.89 8.10
C ASN A 9 4.29 14.05 8.76
N VAL A 10 5.38 14.70 9.15
CA VAL A 10 6.53 14.02 9.76
C VAL A 10 6.16 13.33 11.07
N GLU A 11 5.18 13.84 11.82
CA GLU A 11 4.72 13.22 13.06
C GLU A 11 3.96 11.90 12.83
N ASP A 12 3.41 11.68 11.63
CA ASP A 12 2.73 10.44 11.26
C ASP A 12 3.70 9.30 10.94
N CYS A 13 5.01 9.56 10.76
CA CYS A 13 6.02 8.54 10.44
C CYS A 13 6.05 7.41 11.48
N LYS A 14 5.82 7.72 12.76
CA LYS A 14 5.74 6.71 13.83
C LYS A 14 4.56 5.75 13.63
N ASP A 15 3.41 6.27 13.18
CA ASP A 15 2.19 5.50 12.95
C ASP A 15 2.30 4.69 11.66
N ILE A 16 2.94 5.24 10.62
CA ILE A 16 3.26 4.51 9.39
C ILE A 16 4.22 3.36 9.69
N ALA A 17 5.33 3.61 10.41
CA ALA A 17 6.30 2.57 10.78
C ALA A 17 5.65 1.45 11.61
N ARG A 18 4.78 1.82 12.56
CA ARG A 18 3.97 0.87 13.33
C ARG A 18 3.09 0.04 12.40
N MET A 19 2.30 0.65 11.52
CA MET A 19 1.39 -0.09 10.64
C MET A 19 2.12 -0.98 9.61
N ILE A 20 3.30 -0.55 9.11
CA ILE A 20 4.19 -1.39 8.29
C ILE A 20 4.61 -2.63 9.09
N THR A 21 5.03 -2.43 10.34
CA THR A 21 5.45 -3.52 11.23
C THR A 21 4.29 -4.46 11.55
N GLU A 22 3.10 -3.94 11.88
CA GLU A 22 1.88 -4.72 12.12
C GLU A 22 1.52 -5.61 10.92
N LEU A 23 1.60 -5.06 9.70
CA LEU A 23 1.34 -5.85 8.49
C LEU A 23 2.40 -6.95 8.31
N ALA A 24 3.67 -6.64 8.52
CA ALA A 24 4.75 -7.62 8.38
C ALA A 24 4.72 -8.72 9.45
N GLU A 25 4.34 -8.40 10.68
CA GLU A 25 4.12 -9.38 11.76
C GLU A 25 2.94 -10.31 11.42
N TYR A 26 1.85 -9.74 10.92
CA TYR A 26 0.69 -10.50 10.46
C TYR A 26 1.06 -11.48 9.32
N GLU A 27 1.92 -11.04 8.39
CA GLU A 27 2.42 -11.84 7.28
C GLU A 27 3.59 -12.79 7.65
N LYS A 28 4.05 -12.76 8.91
CA LYS A 28 5.20 -13.55 9.40
C LYS A 28 6.50 -13.26 8.64
N VAL A 29 6.70 -12.02 8.22
CA VAL A 29 7.86 -11.53 7.45
C VAL A 29 8.49 -10.29 8.07
N SER A 30 8.27 -10.05 9.37
CA SER A 30 8.81 -8.88 10.09
C SER A 30 10.33 -8.76 9.99
N GLU A 31 11.05 -9.87 9.88
CA GLU A 31 12.51 -9.91 9.66
C GLU A 31 12.99 -9.25 8.35
N HIS A 32 12.08 -9.04 7.39
CA HIS A 32 12.36 -8.38 6.12
C HIS A 32 12.09 -6.88 6.15
N VAL A 33 11.41 -6.36 7.18
CA VAL A 33 11.21 -4.92 7.36
C VAL A 33 12.50 -4.31 7.86
N LYS A 34 13.21 -3.63 6.95
CA LYS A 34 14.45 -2.90 7.26
C LYS A 34 14.22 -1.40 7.44
N VAL A 35 13.11 -0.89 6.94
CA VAL A 35 12.79 0.54 7.01
C VAL A 35 12.43 0.92 8.44
N THR A 36 13.05 1.98 8.94
CA THR A 36 12.80 2.53 10.28
C THR A 36 11.96 3.80 10.20
N GLN A 37 11.40 4.24 11.34
CA GLN A 37 10.74 5.54 11.43
C GLN A 37 11.65 6.67 10.92
N LYS A 38 12.94 6.63 11.28
CA LYS A 38 13.91 7.65 10.90
C LYS A 38 14.13 7.70 9.38
N ASP A 39 14.15 6.53 8.73
CA ASP A 39 14.27 6.45 7.28
C ASP A 39 13.02 7.09 6.61
N LEU A 40 11.82 6.81 7.13
CA LEU A 40 10.58 7.43 6.63
C LEU A 40 10.58 8.96 6.79
N GLU A 41 11.07 9.47 7.91
CA GLU A 41 11.20 10.92 8.15
C GLU A 41 12.17 11.55 7.14
N GLN A 42 13.31 10.92 6.91
CA GLN A 42 14.35 11.40 6.00
C GLN A 42 13.92 11.33 4.53
N ASP A 43 13.32 10.22 4.12
CA ASP A 43 13.01 9.96 2.71
C ASP A 43 11.69 10.59 2.28
N GLY A 44 10.70 10.69 3.18
CA GLY A 44 9.37 11.20 2.88
C GLY A 44 9.20 12.72 3.07
N PHE A 45 10.05 13.35 3.88
CA PHE A 45 9.90 14.75 4.28
C PHE A 45 11.14 15.62 4.03
N SER A 46 12.03 15.19 3.12
CA SER A 46 13.14 16.02 2.63
C SER A 46 12.69 17.06 1.60
N LYS A 47 13.63 17.88 1.13
CA LYS A 47 13.42 18.83 0.02
C LYS A 47 12.98 18.14 -1.28
N ASN A 48 13.46 16.92 -1.52
CA ASN A 48 13.17 16.10 -2.69
C ASN A 48 12.78 14.69 -2.21
N PRO A 49 11.53 14.49 -1.78
CA PRO A 49 11.13 13.25 -1.15
C PRO A 49 11.11 12.08 -2.14
N PHE A 50 11.48 10.89 -1.68
CA PHE A 50 11.41 9.64 -2.45
C PHE A 50 9.99 9.09 -2.53
N PHE A 51 9.16 9.38 -1.54
CA PHE A 51 7.75 9.00 -1.50
C PHE A 51 6.91 10.08 -0.81
N HIS A 52 5.60 9.98 -0.99
CA HIS A 52 4.59 10.78 -0.31
C HIS A 52 3.62 9.86 0.43
N GLY A 53 3.11 10.33 1.57
CA GLY A 53 2.16 9.58 2.40
C GLY A 53 0.76 10.20 2.43
N ILE A 54 -0.26 9.35 2.49
CA ILE A 54 -1.65 9.71 2.81
C ILE A 54 -2.07 8.91 4.03
N ILE A 55 -2.76 9.56 4.97
CA ILE A 55 -3.24 8.96 6.22
C ILE A 55 -4.76 8.92 6.21
N ALA A 56 -5.30 7.79 6.66
CA ALA A 56 -6.67 7.66 7.11
C ALA A 56 -6.70 7.76 8.63
N GLU A 57 -7.48 8.70 9.16
CA GLU A 57 -7.65 8.88 10.59
C GLU A 57 -9.13 8.96 10.99
N VAL A 58 -9.40 8.52 12.21
CA VAL A 58 -10.72 8.58 12.84
C VAL A 58 -10.72 9.56 14.01
N PRO A 59 -11.87 10.16 14.33
CA PRO A 59 -12.02 10.95 15.54
C PRO A 59 -11.66 10.16 16.81
N GLU A 60 -11.27 10.86 17.88
CA GLU A 60 -10.83 10.26 19.15
C GLU A 60 -11.87 9.28 19.74
N GLN A 61 -13.16 9.56 19.58
CA GLN A 61 -14.26 8.69 20.02
C GLN A 61 -14.31 7.33 19.30
N HIS A 62 -13.59 7.17 18.19
CA HIS A 62 -13.56 5.99 17.34
C HIS A 62 -12.18 5.33 17.25
N LYS A 63 -11.24 5.73 18.12
CA LYS A 63 -9.89 5.15 18.16
C LYS A 63 -9.91 3.63 18.37
N THR A 64 -8.82 2.96 17.99
CA THR A 64 -8.65 1.52 18.23
C THR A 64 -8.71 1.20 19.72
N LYS A 65 -8.85 -0.08 20.06
CA LYS A 65 -8.75 -0.53 21.47
C LYS A 65 -7.41 -0.17 22.12
N GLU A 66 -6.37 -0.07 21.31
CA GLU A 66 -5.00 0.32 21.70
C GLU A 66 -4.78 1.83 21.71
N GLY A 67 -5.80 2.62 21.35
CA GLY A 67 -5.77 4.08 21.43
C GLY A 67 -5.28 4.80 20.18
N HIS A 68 -5.18 4.12 19.03
CA HIS A 68 -4.72 4.72 17.79
C HIS A 68 -5.86 5.39 17.01
N THR A 69 -5.63 6.63 16.57
CA THR A 69 -6.53 7.36 15.65
C THR A 69 -6.09 7.25 14.20
N LYS A 70 -4.84 6.90 13.92
CA LYS A 70 -4.29 6.68 12.57
C LYS A 70 -4.49 5.21 12.24
N ILE A 71 -5.41 4.95 11.32
CA ILE A 71 -5.99 3.62 11.08
C ILE A 71 -5.69 3.06 9.68
N GLY A 72 -4.96 3.81 8.86
CA GLY A 72 -4.52 3.36 7.54
C GLY A 72 -3.61 4.38 6.88
N TYR A 73 -2.85 3.92 5.90
CA TYR A 73 -1.98 4.76 5.08
C TYR A 73 -1.94 4.29 3.64
N ALA A 74 -1.49 5.18 2.76
CA ALA A 74 -1.02 4.84 1.42
C ALA A 74 0.31 5.56 1.16
N LEU A 75 1.28 4.85 0.60
CA LEU A 75 2.53 5.42 0.11
C LEU A 75 2.51 5.46 -1.41
N TYR A 76 2.95 6.57 -1.99
CA TYR A 76 3.00 6.74 -3.43
C TYR A 76 4.20 7.60 -3.85
N PHE A 77 4.58 7.49 -5.12
CA PHE A 77 5.58 8.36 -5.74
C PHE A 77 5.21 8.62 -7.21
N TYR A 78 5.88 9.58 -7.83
CA TYR A 78 5.68 9.88 -9.25
C TYR A 78 6.66 9.09 -10.10
N SER A 79 6.16 8.55 -11.21
CA SER A 79 6.95 7.81 -12.19
C SER A 79 6.71 8.36 -13.59
N TYR A 80 7.46 7.86 -14.58
CA TYR A 80 7.34 8.31 -15.96
C TYR A 80 7.40 7.12 -16.91
N SER A 81 6.42 7.03 -17.79
CA SER A 81 6.40 6.12 -18.93
C SER A 81 6.96 6.85 -20.16
N SER A 82 7.91 6.23 -20.86
CA SER A 82 8.38 6.76 -22.15
C SER A 82 7.30 6.79 -23.23
N TRP A 83 6.19 6.05 -23.06
CA TRP A 83 5.11 5.94 -24.04
C TRP A 83 3.86 6.74 -23.65
N LYS A 84 3.62 6.91 -22.34
CA LYS A 84 2.41 7.55 -21.81
C LYS A 84 2.69 8.83 -21.02
N GLY A 85 3.94 9.14 -20.69
CA GLY A 85 4.30 10.32 -19.93
C GLY A 85 4.16 10.13 -18.42
N ARG A 86 3.68 11.16 -17.72
CA ARG A 86 3.62 11.19 -16.24
C ARG A 86 2.66 10.14 -15.69
N ALA A 87 3.13 9.42 -14.68
CA ALA A 87 2.36 8.42 -13.95
C ALA A 87 2.51 8.63 -12.43
N ILE A 88 1.54 8.13 -11.67
CA ILE A 88 1.64 7.99 -10.22
C ILE A 88 1.73 6.50 -9.91
N TYR A 89 2.63 6.12 -9.00
CA TYR A 89 2.82 4.75 -8.55
C TYR A 89 2.41 4.66 -7.09
N MET A 90 1.46 3.79 -6.77
CA MET A 90 1.08 3.49 -5.39
C MET A 90 1.88 2.28 -4.94
N GLU A 91 2.80 2.51 -4.01
CA GLU A 91 3.71 1.48 -3.49
C GLU A 91 2.99 0.56 -2.52
N ASP A 92 2.26 1.17 -1.56
CA ASP A 92 1.68 0.44 -0.45
C ASP A 92 0.33 1.06 -0.06
N LEU A 93 -0.58 0.21 0.42
CA LEU A 93 -1.91 0.58 0.90
C LEU A 93 -2.31 -0.35 2.04
N TYR A 94 -2.45 0.22 3.23
CA TYR A 94 -2.83 -0.51 4.43
C TYR A 94 -3.99 0.17 5.15
N VAL A 95 -4.89 -0.65 5.70
CA VAL A 95 -5.92 -0.25 6.66
C VAL A 95 -5.87 -1.24 7.81
N MET A 96 -5.99 -0.79 9.06
CA MET A 96 -6.00 -1.68 10.21
C MET A 96 -7.19 -2.66 10.14
N PRO A 97 -7.03 -3.96 10.50
CA PRO A 97 -8.08 -4.97 10.39
C PRO A 97 -9.42 -4.59 11.01
N GLU A 98 -9.43 -3.91 12.16
CA GLU A 98 -10.65 -3.45 12.87
C GLU A 98 -11.52 -2.47 12.03
N PHE A 99 -10.92 -1.85 11.03
CA PHE A 99 -11.55 -0.86 10.14
C PHE A 99 -11.81 -1.40 8.74
N ARG A 100 -11.35 -2.62 8.45
CA ARG A 100 -11.78 -3.40 7.28
C ARG A 100 -13.17 -3.96 7.56
N GLY A 101 -13.99 -4.12 6.53
CA GLY A 101 -15.35 -4.64 6.71
C GLY A 101 -15.40 -6.16 6.61
N ILE A 102 -16.34 -6.73 7.33
CA ILE A 102 -16.63 -8.17 7.29
C ILE A 102 -17.38 -8.46 5.99
N GLN A 103 -16.89 -9.40 5.18
CA GLN A 103 -17.71 -10.02 4.14
C GLN A 103 -18.87 -10.74 4.85
N LYS A 104 -20.07 -10.15 4.79
CA LYS A 104 -21.31 -10.83 5.17
C LYS A 104 -21.60 -11.88 4.11
N ASN A 105 -21.03 -13.08 4.26
CA ASN A 105 -21.61 -14.36 3.87
C ASN A 105 -20.69 -15.48 4.38
N GLY A 106 -21.14 -16.15 5.44
CA GLY A 106 -20.78 -17.52 5.86
C GLY A 106 -19.31 -17.94 5.79
N LEU A 107 -18.70 -18.14 6.96
CA LEU A 107 -17.65 -19.14 7.17
C LEU A 107 -16.38 -19.04 6.30
N VAL A 108 -15.79 -17.85 6.12
CA VAL A 108 -14.40 -17.80 5.59
C VAL A 108 -13.56 -16.63 6.10
N ALA A 109 -13.55 -16.36 7.41
CA ALA A 109 -12.59 -15.43 8.00
C ALA A 109 -11.31 -16.13 8.50
N MET A 110 -11.37 -17.41 8.89
CA MET A 110 -10.21 -18.14 9.40
C MET A 110 -9.46 -18.96 8.35
N GLU A 111 -10.08 -19.37 7.24
CA GLU A 111 -9.42 -20.29 6.29
C GLU A 111 -8.86 -19.58 5.03
N ILE A 112 -9.51 -18.53 4.49
CA ILE A 112 -8.97 -17.78 3.34
C ILE A 112 -7.83 -16.83 3.73
N MET A 113 -7.79 -16.35 4.98
CA MET A 113 -6.63 -15.61 5.50
C MET A 113 -5.46 -16.53 5.90
N CYS A 114 -5.71 -17.81 6.20
CA CYS A 114 -4.67 -18.76 6.64
C CYS A 114 -3.85 -19.31 5.46
N MET A 115 -4.34 -19.20 4.22
CA MET A 115 -3.53 -19.43 3.00
C MET A 115 -2.69 -18.21 2.58
N CYS A 116 -2.57 -17.17 3.42
CA CYS A 116 -1.54 -16.12 3.29
C CYS A 116 -0.10 -16.66 3.43
N MET A 117 0.06 -17.92 3.84
CA MET A 117 1.36 -18.52 4.08
C MET A 117 1.88 -19.16 2.80
N CYS A 118 3.09 -18.75 2.40
CA CYS A 118 3.96 -19.39 1.40
C CYS A 118 3.80 -18.86 -0.05
N MET A 119 4.55 -17.81 -0.42
CA MET A 119 5.53 -17.84 -1.54
C MET A 119 5.97 -16.49 -2.16
N CYS A 120 5.71 -15.31 -1.60
CA CYS A 120 6.44 -14.10 -2.05
C CYS A 120 6.98 -13.28 -0.88
N ARG A 121 8.30 -13.36 -0.68
CA ARG A 121 9.02 -12.91 0.52
C ARG A 121 9.31 -11.40 0.62
N LYS A 122 8.85 -10.49 -0.26
CA LYS A 122 9.59 -9.20 -0.38
C LYS A 122 8.83 -7.89 -0.65
N SER A 123 7.51 -7.79 -0.55
CA SER A 123 6.86 -6.45 -0.59
C SER A 123 5.52 -6.46 0.13
N LEU A 124 5.24 -5.40 0.90
CA LEU A 124 3.91 -5.06 1.39
C LEU A 124 3.10 -4.58 0.17
N VAL A 125 2.59 -5.53 -0.58
CA VAL A 125 1.87 -5.27 -1.83
C VAL A 125 0.39 -5.04 -1.51
N ILE A 126 -0.24 -4.11 -2.22
CA ILE A 126 -1.61 -3.63 -2.01
C ILE A 126 -2.60 -4.82 -1.97
N CYS A 127 -3.00 -5.16 -0.75
CA CYS A 127 -3.93 -6.23 -0.47
C CYS A 127 -5.36 -5.69 -0.56
N GLY A 128 -6.22 -6.23 -1.44
CA GLY A 128 -7.61 -5.76 -1.55
C GLY A 128 -8.50 -6.13 -0.36
N VAL A 129 -7.96 -6.85 0.63
CA VAL A 129 -8.57 -6.91 1.98
C VAL A 129 -8.62 -5.49 2.60
N CYS A 130 -7.64 -4.63 2.32
CA CYS A 130 -7.65 -3.21 2.74
C CYS A 130 -8.75 -2.39 2.05
N LEU A 131 -9.21 -2.82 0.87
CA LEU A 131 -10.25 -2.16 0.08
C LEU A 131 -11.66 -2.62 0.45
N SER A 132 -11.78 -3.73 1.18
CA SER A 132 -13.05 -4.31 1.60
C SER A 132 -13.64 -3.60 2.82
N GLY A 133 -14.93 -3.26 2.77
CA GLY A 133 -15.70 -2.85 3.94
C GLY A 133 -16.14 -1.40 4.06
N LYS A 134 -15.65 -0.70 5.10
CA LYS A 134 -16.06 0.67 5.47
C LYS A 134 -15.65 1.75 4.44
N GLY A 135 -15.04 1.36 3.32
CA GLY A 135 -14.67 2.23 2.20
C GLY A 135 -13.33 2.97 2.37
N ILE A 136 -12.61 2.77 3.48
CA ILE A 136 -11.38 3.52 3.79
C ILE A 136 -10.27 3.27 2.76
N GLY A 137 -10.00 2.00 2.41
CA GLY A 137 -8.98 1.70 1.40
C GLY A 137 -9.34 2.30 0.03
N LYS A 138 -10.61 2.24 -0.37
CA LYS A 138 -11.07 2.89 -1.61
C LYS A 138 -10.88 4.41 -1.55
N ALA A 139 -11.11 5.03 -0.38
CA ALA A 139 -10.91 6.46 -0.18
C ALA A 139 -9.42 6.85 -0.26
N LEU A 140 -8.52 6.06 0.33
CA LEU A 140 -7.06 6.21 0.21
C LEU A 140 -6.62 6.12 -1.25
N MET A 141 -6.99 5.06 -1.95
CA MET A 141 -6.66 4.87 -3.38
C MET A 141 -7.24 5.99 -4.25
N SER A 142 -8.49 6.39 -4.00
CA SER A 142 -9.12 7.51 -4.70
C SER A 142 -8.36 8.81 -4.47
N LYS A 143 -7.87 9.06 -3.26
CA LYS A 143 -7.07 10.25 -2.97
C LYS A 143 -5.74 10.24 -3.73
N VAL A 144 -5.05 9.10 -3.81
CA VAL A 144 -3.84 8.95 -4.62
C VAL A 144 -4.15 9.23 -6.09
N ALA A 145 -5.22 8.64 -6.64
CA ALA A 145 -5.64 8.90 -8.02
C ALA A 145 -5.95 10.39 -8.30
N GLN A 146 -6.63 11.08 -7.37
CA GLN A 146 -6.89 12.52 -7.47
C GLN A 146 -5.59 13.34 -7.50
N LEU A 147 -4.60 12.98 -6.68
CA LEU A 147 -3.29 13.63 -6.65
C LEU A 147 -2.50 13.38 -7.94
N GLY A 148 -2.61 12.18 -8.50
CA GLY A 148 -2.06 11.86 -9.83
C GLY A 148 -2.68 12.76 -10.91
N LEU A 149 -4.01 12.83 -10.98
CA LEU A 149 -4.71 13.68 -11.94
C LEU A 149 -4.35 15.16 -11.77
N ALA A 150 -4.27 15.66 -10.54
CA ALA A 150 -3.88 17.04 -10.24
C ALA A 150 -2.42 17.34 -10.65
N ALA A 151 -1.52 16.35 -10.56
CA ALA A 151 -0.15 16.44 -11.06
C ALA A 151 -0.04 16.23 -12.59
N GLY A 152 -1.16 16.00 -13.28
CA GLY A 152 -1.23 15.74 -14.71
C GLY A 152 -0.66 14.38 -15.11
N CYS A 153 -0.71 13.40 -14.21
CA CYS A 153 -0.50 11.99 -14.51
C CYS A 153 -1.71 11.42 -15.24
N ASN A 154 -1.48 10.46 -16.14
CA ASN A 154 -2.54 9.74 -16.86
C ASN A 154 -2.56 8.24 -16.56
N GLN A 155 -1.71 7.77 -15.65
CA GLN A 155 -1.64 6.39 -15.20
C GLN A 155 -1.51 6.35 -13.68
N LEU A 156 -2.23 5.41 -13.05
CA LEU A 156 -1.99 4.93 -11.70
C LEU A 156 -1.47 3.50 -11.82
N ASN A 157 -0.21 3.29 -11.45
CA ASN A 157 0.44 1.99 -11.46
C ASN A 157 0.58 1.46 -10.03
N PHE A 158 0.51 0.15 -9.87
CA PHE A 158 0.72 -0.53 -8.61
C PHE A 158 0.92 -2.03 -8.85
N THR A 159 1.39 -2.75 -7.84
CA THR A 159 1.49 -4.22 -7.88
C THR A 159 0.41 -4.86 -7.01
N VAL A 160 0.01 -6.07 -7.39
CA VAL A 160 -0.94 -6.92 -6.66
C VAL A 160 -0.34 -8.32 -6.60
N LEU A 161 -0.53 -9.03 -5.47
CA LEU A 161 -0.09 -10.41 -5.35
C LEU A 161 -1.00 -11.34 -6.17
N ASP A 162 -0.38 -12.30 -6.86
CA ASP A 162 -1.00 -13.24 -7.80
C ASP A 162 -2.10 -14.13 -7.19
N TRP A 163 -1.96 -14.53 -5.94
CA TRP A 163 -2.90 -15.41 -5.24
C TRP A 163 -4.19 -14.70 -4.82
N ASN A 164 -4.23 -13.36 -4.86
CA ASN A 164 -5.34 -12.57 -4.31
C ASN A 164 -6.41 -12.23 -5.36
N LYS A 165 -7.08 -13.26 -5.88
CA LYS A 165 -8.09 -13.15 -6.95
C LYS A 165 -9.21 -12.14 -6.63
N SER A 166 -9.69 -12.10 -5.39
CA SER A 166 -10.76 -11.16 -5.00
C SER A 166 -10.32 -9.70 -5.06
N SER A 167 -9.04 -9.43 -4.77
CA SER A 167 -8.46 -8.09 -4.91
C SER A 167 -8.23 -7.75 -6.37
N LEU A 168 -7.75 -8.70 -7.17
CA LEU A 168 -7.60 -8.54 -8.60
C LEU A 168 -8.94 -8.18 -9.26
N ASP A 169 -10.01 -8.93 -8.98
CA ASP A 169 -11.36 -8.64 -9.48
C ASP A 169 -11.84 -7.24 -9.08
N PHE A 170 -11.53 -6.79 -7.86
CA PHE A 170 -11.85 -5.42 -7.44
C PHE A 170 -11.19 -4.38 -8.36
N TYR A 171 -9.89 -4.50 -8.62
CA TYR A 171 -9.16 -3.55 -9.46
C TYR A 171 -9.63 -3.61 -10.92
N LEU A 172 -9.84 -4.81 -11.46
CA LEU A 172 -10.39 -5.00 -12.80
C LEU A 172 -11.76 -4.32 -12.93
N ASN A 173 -12.63 -4.45 -11.92
CA ASN A 173 -13.92 -3.76 -11.88
C ASN A 173 -13.82 -2.23 -11.72
N GLN A 174 -12.67 -1.68 -11.29
CA GLN A 174 -12.41 -0.23 -11.33
C GLN A 174 -11.86 0.23 -12.70
N GLY A 175 -11.67 -0.67 -13.66
CA GLY A 175 -11.10 -0.38 -14.98
C GLY A 175 -9.58 -0.52 -15.06
N CYS A 176 -8.93 -1.12 -14.05
CA CYS A 176 -7.54 -1.54 -14.16
C CYS A 176 -7.43 -2.77 -15.07
N PHE A 177 -6.24 -3.05 -15.57
CA PHE A 177 -5.91 -4.27 -16.32
C PHE A 177 -4.56 -4.82 -15.84
N ASP A 178 -4.34 -6.12 -16.04
CA ASP A 178 -3.10 -6.78 -15.60
C ASP A 178 -2.02 -6.61 -16.66
N VAL A 179 -1.06 -5.72 -16.40
CA VAL A 179 0.07 -5.44 -17.29
C VAL A 179 0.92 -6.69 -17.54
N THR A 180 1.04 -7.60 -16.57
CA THR A 180 1.81 -8.84 -16.73
C THR A 180 1.12 -9.77 -17.72
N ALA A 181 -0.19 -9.97 -17.55
CA ALA A 181 -0.98 -10.86 -18.41
C ALA A 181 -1.16 -10.28 -19.82
N ASP A 182 -1.42 -8.98 -19.94
CA ASP A 182 -1.80 -8.36 -21.21
C ASP A 182 -0.60 -7.94 -22.06
N MET A 183 0.53 -7.59 -21.43
CA MET A 183 1.71 -7.06 -22.12
C MET A 183 2.96 -7.94 -21.98
N GLY A 184 2.92 -8.98 -21.13
CA GLY A 184 4.04 -9.90 -20.95
C GLY A 184 5.24 -9.31 -20.20
N TYR A 185 5.04 -8.25 -19.40
CA TYR A 185 6.11 -7.70 -18.56
C TYR A 185 6.31 -8.51 -17.28
N HIS A 186 7.56 -8.67 -16.86
CA HIS A 186 7.90 -9.21 -15.54
C HIS A 186 8.40 -8.11 -14.60
N CYS A 187 7.98 -8.15 -13.34
CA CYS A 187 8.54 -7.30 -12.29
C CYS A 187 9.86 -7.92 -11.79
N MET A 188 10.98 -7.30 -12.13
CA MET A 188 12.33 -7.76 -11.76
C MET A 188 12.92 -6.87 -10.66
N ARG A 189 13.66 -7.47 -9.71
CA ARG A 189 14.36 -6.73 -8.64
C ARG A 189 15.81 -7.17 -8.53
N CYS A 190 16.71 -6.19 -8.38
CA CYS A 190 18.12 -6.40 -8.04
C CYS A 190 18.40 -5.64 -6.73
N GLU A 191 18.90 -6.32 -5.71
CA GLU A 191 19.06 -5.76 -4.36
C GLU A 191 20.30 -6.34 -3.65
N GLY A 192 20.76 -5.67 -2.58
CA GLY A 192 21.89 -6.14 -1.76
C GLY A 192 23.21 -6.24 -2.54
N GLU A 193 23.95 -7.32 -2.30
CA GLU A 193 25.25 -7.57 -2.97
C GLU A 193 25.12 -7.65 -4.49
N ALA A 194 24.00 -8.17 -5.02
CA ALA A 194 23.78 -8.23 -6.47
C ALA A 194 23.69 -6.83 -7.10
N LEU A 195 23.05 -5.88 -6.41
CA LEU A 195 22.99 -4.49 -6.85
C LEU A 195 24.37 -3.82 -6.75
N GLN A 196 25.12 -4.10 -5.69
CA GLN A 196 26.48 -3.60 -5.53
C GLN A 196 27.41 -4.13 -6.63
N HIS A 197 27.27 -5.40 -6.99
CA HIS A 197 28.02 -6.01 -8.08
C HIS A 197 27.64 -5.40 -9.43
N LEU A 198 26.35 -5.22 -9.69
CA LEU A 198 25.86 -4.60 -10.93
C LEU A 198 26.32 -3.14 -11.10
N ALA A 199 26.56 -2.43 -9.99
CA ALA A 199 27.05 -1.06 -10.00
C ALA A 199 28.55 -0.94 -10.34
N GLN A 200 29.28 -2.07 -10.42
CA GLN A 200 30.67 -2.08 -10.84
C GLN A 200 30.76 -1.99 -12.38
N PRO A 201 31.69 -1.20 -12.92
CA PRO A 201 31.83 -0.97 -14.36
C PRO A 201 32.35 -2.18 -15.15
#